data_AF-A0ABD3PWK7-F1
#
_entry.id   AF-A0ABD3PWK7-F1
#
_cell.length_a   1.000
_cell.length_b   1.000
_cell.length_c   1.000
_cell.angle_alpha   90.00
_cell.angle_beta   90.00
_cell.angle_gamma   90.00
#
_symmetry.space_group_name_H-M   'P 1'
#
loop_
_entity.id
_entity.type
_entity.pdbx_description
1 polymer ?
#
loop_
_entity_poly.entity_id
_entity_poly.type
_entity_poly.pdbx_seq_one_letter_code
_entity_poly.pdbx_strand_id
1 'polypeptide(L)'
;MPLGASLLPPTMASATEFYNNVTLKSPIMSVKVFMPAFGDLSKENDYYTGSRFEHGSMIGDVMYGDNKKVYGRGLWRTPHDPTWPESGVGLASEFGCGDNGQTCIGKGDITNGVLGYDTARAGEPFLKIGVGALIKGSCPECVGDENGDYKFNSPYKFYRTPKWSLLPSPGSNEVTFLSEESIGDYGYRIQKTARLDGNILTVRTLLSNAGKKQFTTPWYSHHFFSGDDAPVGPGYALDLGLSEFGLKAGTAVFKQPGLGSWSGDINEYVNVTLAKDGSISMDFKKAIPDGVRLKANFLDENMQTLTDGSFTIRAPNGISVYERIPELQTQSRNPFIYAYNVYIEKGTLSPEPLLLLYLQPGETTSWTQHLRFSSLDKNGATSFVSMISNKAFLPDHPGSFGTMFLMLVCCSVTISLYTRLSGSRRRLGHYTPILDHPLESHNGEIIPLV
;
A
#
# COMPACT_ATOMS: atom_id res chain seq x y z
N MET A 1 47.58 -32.12 26.69
CA MET A 1 47.29 -31.63 25.32
C MET A 1 46.43 -32.66 24.61
N PRO A 2 45.44 -32.26 23.80
CA PRO A 2 44.43 -31.21 24.02
C PRO A 2 43.08 -31.86 24.40
N LEU A 3 42.29 -31.32 25.34
CA LEU A 3 41.36 -30.19 25.15
C LEU A 3 40.40 -30.39 23.97
N GLY A 4 39.15 -30.76 24.29
CA GLY A 4 38.08 -30.90 23.31
C GLY A 4 37.67 -29.56 22.73
N ALA A 5 37.56 -29.47 21.41
CA ALA A 5 37.06 -28.30 20.72
C ALA A 5 35.55 -28.19 20.91
N SER A 6 35.11 -27.15 21.62
CA SER A 6 33.71 -26.72 21.58
C SER A 6 33.39 -26.24 20.17
N LEU A 7 32.63 -27.03 19.41
CA LEU A 7 32.02 -26.58 18.17
C LEU A 7 30.93 -25.57 18.52
N LEU A 8 31.28 -24.28 18.47
CA LEU A 8 30.28 -23.22 18.33
C LEU A 8 29.44 -23.54 17.08
N PRO A 9 28.09 -23.45 17.14
CA PRO A 9 27.29 -23.57 15.94
C PRO A 9 27.73 -22.49 14.95
N PRO A 10 27.78 -22.78 13.64
CA PRO A 10 28.08 -21.75 12.66
C PRO A 10 27.04 -20.65 12.79
N THR A 11 27.50 -19.41 13.03
CA THR A 11 26.66 -18.24 12.89
C THR A 11 26.11 -18.26 11.47
N MET A 12 24.81 -18.52 11.30
CA MET A 12 24.14 -18.39 10.02
C MET A 12 24.22 -16.93 9.61
N ALA A 13 25.22 -16.60 8.80
CA ALA A 13 25.23 -15.38 8.03
C ALA A 13 23.95 -15.42 7.19
N SER A 14 23.07 -14.43 7.39
CA SER A 14 21.86 -14.29 6.59
C SER A 14 22.27 -14.29 5.12
N ALA A 15 21.90 -15.34 4.39
CA ALA A 15 22.00 -15.31 2.94
C ALA A 15 21.16 -14.09 2.50
N THR A 16 21.77 -13.17 1.74
CA THR A 16 21.00 -12.12 1.08
C THR A 16 20.14 -12.79 0.02
N GLU A 17 18.87 -13.03 0.33
CA GLU A 17 17.92 -13.67 -0.57
C GLU A 17 17.90 -12.95 -1.94
N PHE A 18 18.30 -13.69 -2.98
CA PHE A 18 18.49 -13.16 -4.33
C PHE A 18 17.20 -13.26 -5.14
N TYR A 19 16.26 -12.35 -4.89
CA TYR A 19 15.00 -12.32 -5.62
C TYR A 19 15.13 -11.81 -7.06
N ASN A 20 14.38 -12.44 -7.97
CA ASN A 20 14.21 -12.02 -9.36
C ASN A 20 13.64 -10.60 -9.40
N ASN A 21 14.39 -9.65 -9.97
CA ASN A 21 14.00 -8.25 -10.03
C ASN A 21 14.59 -7.53 -11.25
N VAL A 22 13.91 -6.47 -11.68
CA VAL A 22 14.46 -5.42 -12.55
C VAL A 22 14.70 -4.18 -11.69
N THR A 23 15.91 -3.63 -11.72
CA THR A 23 16.22 -2.36 -11.05
C THR A 23 16.13 -1.20 -12.04
N LEU A 24 15.10 -0.36 -11.89
CA LEU A 24 15.02 0.93 -12.58
C LEU A 24 15.96 1.93 -11.90
N LYS A 25 16.63 2.81 -12.65
CA LYS A 25 17.65 3.75 -12.16
C LYS A 25 17.55 5.12 -12.82
N SER A 26 17.72 6.17 -12.02
CA SER A 26 18.03 7.54 -12.45
C SER A 26 19.32 8.01 -11.74
N PRO A 27 19.87 9.19 -12.05
CA PRO A 27 21.04 9.72 -11.37
C PRO A 27 20.88 9.94 -9.85
N ILE A 28 19.64 9.95 -9.34
CA ILE A 28 19.31 10.27 -7.94
C ILE A 28 18.41 9.23 -7.25
N MET A 29 18.06 8.14 -7.95
CA MET A 29 17.07 7.19 -7.44
C MET A 29 17.24 5.81 -8.08
N SER A 30 16.94 4.75 -7.33
CA SER A 30 16.73 3.42 -7.91
C SER A 30 15.54 2.71 -7.26
N VAL A 31 14.88 1.85 -8.03
CA VAL A 31 13.65 1.15 -7.66
C VAL A 31 13.78 -0.30 -8.06
N LYS A 32 13.57 -1.26 -7.14
CA LYS A 32 13.43 -2.67 -7.53
C LYS A 32 11.97 -2.97 -7.84
N VAL A 33 11.75 -3.44 -9.05
CA VAL A 33 10.51 -4.11 -9.44
C VAL A 33 10.79 -5.61 -9.34
N PHE A 34 10.27 -6.26 -8.31
CA PHE A 34 10.36 -7.72 -8.19
C PHE A 34 9.50 -8.34 -9.28
N MET A 35 10.05 -9.32 -9.98
CA MET A 35 9.38 -9.89 -11.14
C MET A 35 8.32 -10.90 -10.69
N PRO A 36 7.14 -10.92 -11.32
CA PRO A 36 6.19 -12.01 -11.12
C PRO A 36 6.75 -13.32 -11.70
N ALA A 37 6.31 -14.44 -11.17
CA ALA A 37 6.77 -15.76 -11.62
C ALA A 37 6.44 -16.02 -13.10
N PHE A 38 7.48 -16.22 -13.91
CA PHE A 38 7.34 -16.62 -15.32
C PHE A 38 7.29 -18.15 -15.43
N GLY A 39 6.11 -18.70 -15.17
CA GLY A 39 5.87 -20.14 -15.15
C GLY A 39 6.16 -20.73 -13.78
N ASP A 40 7.02 -21.75 -13.72
CA ASP A 40 7.20 -22.64 -12.57
C ASP A 40 7.42 -21.92 -11.22
N LEU A 41 6.41 -22.02 -10.34
CA LEU A 41 6.40 -21.44 -8.99
C LEU A 41 7.37 -22.14 -8.01
N SER A 42 8.01 -23.25 -8.39
CA SER A 42 9.01 -23.92 -7.56
C SER A 42 10.39 -23.26 -7.61
N LYS A 43 10.57 -22.20 -8.42
CA LYS A 43 11.82 -21.43 -8.48
C LYS A 43 12.04 -20.65 -7.19
N GLU A 44 13.12 -20.95 -6.49
CA GLU A 44 13.48 -20.46 -5.14
C GLU A 44 13.70 -18.93 -5.01
N ASN A 45 13.53 -18.15 -6.09
CA ASN A 45 13.92 -16.74 -6.17
C ASN A 45 12.77 -15.77 -6.54
N ASP A 46 11.52 -16.21 -6.61
CA ASP A 46 10.39 -15.30 -6.85
C ASP A 46 9.94 -14.63 -5.54
N TYR A 47 9.82 -13.29 -5.51
CA TYR A 47 9.57 -12.58 -4.25
C TYR A 47 8.19 -12.83 -3.67
N TYR A 48 7.16 -12.90 -4.52
CA TYR A 48 5.79 -13.10 -4.09
C TYR A 48 5.04 -13.99 -5.07
N THR A 49 4.46 -15.06 -4.53
CA THR A 49 3.64 -16.05 -5.23
C THR A 49 2.31 -16.29 -4.51
N GLY A 50 2.03 -15.55 -3.42
CA GLY A 50 0.82 -15.66 -2.61
C GLY A 50 -0.49 -15.34 -3.35
N SER A 51 -1.61 -15.70 -2.72
CA SER A 51 -2.93 -15.71 -3.36
C SER A 51 -3.78 -14.43 -3.16
N ARG A 52 -3.18 -13.31 -2.73
CA ARG A 52 -3.90 -12.05 -2.42
C ARG A 52 -3.53 -10.90 -3.36
N PHE A 53 -2.26 -10.48 -3.36
CA PHE A 53 -1.80 -9.31 -4.10
C PHE A 53 -1.50 -9.64 -5.57
N GLU A 54 -1.74 -8.67 -6.45
CA GLU A 54 -1.34 -8.72 -7.85
C GLU A 54 0.17 -8.95 -7.98
N HIS A 55 0.60 -10.06 -8.61
CA HIS A 55 2.03 -10.43 -8.61
C HIS A 55 2.92 -9.38 -9.31
N GLY A 56 2.40 -8.69 -10.33
CA GLY A 56 3.09 -7.61 -11.04
C GLY A 56 3.21 -6.28 -10.27
N SER A 57 2.80 -6.23 -8.99
CA SER A 57 2.77 -5.01 -8.18
C SER A 57 3.88 -4.88 -7.13
N MET A 58 4.78 -5.86 -7.03
CA MET A 58 5.84 -5.89 -6.03
C MET A 58 6.97 -4.92 -6.38
N ILE A 59 6.89 -3.69 -5.87
CA ILE A 59 7.83 -2.61 -6.18
C ILE A 59 8.33 -1.99 -4.87
N GLY A 60 9.58 -2.29 -4.51
CA GLY A 60 10.17 -1.93 -3.21
C GLY A 60 11.69 -1.76 -3.28
N ASP A 61 12.36 -1.83 -2.11
CA ASP A 61 13.80 -1.56 -1.95
C ASP A 61 14.24 -0.27 -2.71
N VAL A 62 13.46 0.80 -2.56
CA VAL A 62 13.66 2.07 -3.27
C VAL A 62 14.76 2.87 -2.57
N MET A 63 15.80 3.25 -3.31
CA MET A 63 16.86 4.13 -2.82
C MET A 63 16.70 5.53 -3.44
N TYR A 64 16.82 6.57 -2.62
CA TYR A 64 16.78 7.97 -3.03
C TYR A 64 17.99 8.74 -2.48
N GLY A 65 18.71 9.42 -3.39
CA GLY A 65 20.06 9.90 -3.11
C GLY A 65 21.01 8.75 -2.72
N ASP A 66 22.04 9.09 -1.94
CA ASP A 66 23.08 8.12 -1.56
C ASP A 66 22.69 7.23 -0.36
N ASN A 67 21.69 7.64 0.43
CA ASN A 67 21.49 7.09 1.78
C ASN A 67 20.05 6.88 2.27
N LYS A 68 19.01 7.34 1.55
CA LYS A 68 17.61 7.19 2.00
C LYS A 68 16.98 5.97 1.34
N LYS A 69 16.43 5.05 2.12
CA LYS A 69 15.70 3.87 1.65
C LYS A 69 14.21 4.02 1.97
N VAL A 70 13.34 3.61 1.06
CA VAL A 70 11.90 3.44 1.32
C VAL A 70 11.34 2.15 0.73
N TYR A 71 10.16 1.73 1.22
CA TYR A 71 9.54 0.45 0.87
C TYR A 71 10.49 -0.74 1.08
N GLY A 72 11.13 -0.76 2.26
CA GLY A 72 12.12 -1.75 2.64
C GLY A 72 11.48 -2.99 3.25
N ARG A 73 12.20 -4.12 3.16
CA ARG A 73 11.74 -5.44 3.61
C ARG A 73 12.07 -5.76 5.08
N GLY A 74 12.81 -4.90 5.79
CA GLY A 74 13.40 -5.24 7.08
C GLY A 74 12.39 -5.41 8.23
N LEU A 75 11.19 -4.83 8.12
CA LEU A 75 10.18 -4.81 9.17
C LEU A 75 8.83 -5.45 8.78
N TRP A 76 8.68 -5.94 7.56
CA TRP A 76 7.41 -6.49 7.07
C TRP A 76 7.50 -8.00 6.89
N ARG A 77 6.66 -8.74 7.63
CA ARG A 77 6.52 -10.21 7.61
C ARG A 77 7.87 -10.93 7.51
N THR A 78 8.73 -10.74 8.52
CA THR A 78 10.04 -11.39 8.62
C THR A 78 10.02 -12.59 9.60
N PRO A 79 10.63 -13.74 9.27
CA PRO A 79 11.25 -14.10 7.98
C PRO A 79 10.21 -14.15 6.85
N HIS A 80 10.66 -13.85 5.64
CA HIS A 80 9.80 -13.73 4.47
C HIS A 80 9.35 -15.10 3.95
N ASP A 81 8.06 -15.22 3.61
CA ASP A 81 7.49 -16.38 2.93
C ASP A 81 6.80 -15.89 1.63
N PRO A 82 7.35 -16.18 0.43
CA PRO A 82 6.76 -15.77 -0.84
C PRO A 82 5.33 -16.27 -1.06
N THR A 83 4.96 -17.40 -0.46
CA THR A 83 3.65 -18.04 -0.64
C THR A 83 2.59 -17.49 0.31
N TRP A 84 3.01 -16.85 1.40
CA TRP A 84 2.08 -16.30 2.38
C TRP A 84 1.38 -15.03 1.85
N PRO A 85 0.04 -14.93 1.92
CA PRO A 85 -0.70 -13.86 1.26
C PRO A 85 -0.31 -12.44 1.68
N GLU A 86 0.12 -12.26 2.93
CA GLU A 86 0.49 -10.95 3.48
C GLU A 86 1.92 -10.50 3.14
N SER A 87 2.75 -11.35 2.52
CA SER A 87 4.19 -11.07 2.31
C SER A 87 4.50 -10.15 1.12
N GLY A 88 3.52 -9.37 0.63
CA GLY A 88 3.77 -8.35 -0.39
C GLY A 88 4.73 -7.26 0.10
N VAL A 89 5.35 -6.51 -0.81
CA VAL A 89 6.19 -5.35 -0.45
C VAL A 89 5.88 -4.14 -1.32
N GLY A 90 6.02 -2.96 -0.73
CA GLY A 90 5.89 -1.70 -1.42
C GLY A 90 4.46 -1.49 -1.93
N LEU A 91 4.25 -1.36 -3.23
CA LEU A 91 2.90 -1.08 -3.74
C LEU A 91 1.91 -2.21 -3.45
N ALA A 92 2.30 -3.48 -3.65
CA ALA A 92 1.53 -4.68 -3.28
C ALA A 92 0.01 -4.54 -3.49
N SER A 93 -0.38 -4.25 -4.73
CA SER A 93 -1.75 -3.90 -5.10
C SER A 93 -2.71 -5.08 -4.99
N GLU A 94 -3.97 -4.82 -4.62
CA GLU A 94 -5.04 -5.81 -4.53
C GLU A 94 -6.27 -5.37 -5.33
N PHE A 95 -6.93 -6.34 -6.00
CA PHE A 95 -8.32 -6.22 -6.42
C PHE A 95 -9.21 -6.81 -5.32
N GLY A 96 -10.09 -6.00 -4.73
CA GLY A 96 -10.88 -6.36 -3.55
C GLY A 96 -10.85 -5.27 -2.48
N CYS A 97 -11.53 -5.54 -1.36
CA CYS A 97 -11.67 -4.61 -0.22
C CYS A 97 -10.82 -5.02 1.01
N GLY A 98 -10.17 -6.18 0.96
CA GLY A 98 -9.34 -6.67 2.07
C GLY A 98 -10.13 -7.13 3.29
N ASP A 99 -11.31 -7.72 3.06
CA ASP A 99 -12.19 -8.35 4.06
C ASP A 99 -12.59 -9.76 3.58
N ASN A 100 -13.17 -10.59 4.46
CA ASN A 100 -13.70 -11.92 4.11
C ASN A 100 -15.03 -11.82 3.34
N GLY A 101 -15.28 -12.80 2.46
CA GLY A 101 -16.45 -12.89 1.59
C GLY A 101 -16.15 -12.55 0.12
N GLN A 102 -16.95 -13.09 -0.80
CA GLN A 102 -16.77 -12.89 -2.25
C GLN A 102 -17.18 -11.49 -2.77
N THR A 103 -17.85 -10.69 -1.95
CA THR A 103 -18.35 -9.34 -2.29
C THR A 103 -17.90 -8.30 -1.29
N CYS A 104 -17.73 -7.07 -1.76
CA CYS A 104 -17.45 -5.90 -0.93
C CYS A 104 -18.74 -5.13 -0.61
N ILE A 105 -18.70 -4.31 0.45
CA ILE A 105 -19.83 -3.48 0.88
C ILE A 105 -20.15 -2.44 -0.21
N GLY A 106 -21.44 -2.27 -0.54
CA GLY A 106 -21.88 -1.18 -1.42
C GLY A 106 -23.09 -1.51 -2.26
N LYS A 107 -23.30 -0.72 -3.32
CA LYS A 107 -24.47 -0.82 -4.19
C LYS A 107 -24.13 -1.59 -5.47
N GLY A 108 -24.83 -2.70 -5.69
CA GLY A 108 -24.66 -3.58 -6.83
C GLY A 108 -23.65 -4.71 -6.58
N ASP A 109 -23.39 -5.50 -7.62
CA ASP A 109 -22.57 -6.71 -7.55
C ASP A 109 -21.06 -6.36 -7.55
N ILE A 110 -20.58 -5.85 -6.41
CA ILE A 110 -19.18 -5.51 -6.18
C ILE A 110 -18.44 -6.73 -5.66
N THR A 111 -17.65 -7.37 -6.53
CA THR A 111 -16.82 -8.54 -6.18
C THR A 111 -15.59 -8.13 -5.38
N ASN A 112 -15.09 -9.03 -4.53
CA ASN A 112 -13.84 -8.86 -3.76
C ASN A 112 -12.59 -9.23 -4.60
N GLY A 113 -12.56 -8.76 -5.85
CA GLY A 113 -11.60 -9.14 -6.88
C GLY A 113 -11.63 -10.61 -7.30
N VAL A 114 -12.62 -11.38 -6.82
CA VAL A 114 -12.81 -12.81 -7.13
C VAL A 114 -13.96 -13.00 -8.11
N LEU A 115 -13.72 -13.74 -9.20
CA LEU A 115 -14.69 -13.96 -10.27
C LEU A 115 -15.09 -15.45 -10.33
N GLY A 116 -16.40 -15.72 -10.27
CA GLY A 116 -16.99 -17.06 -10.29
C GLY A 116 -17.00 -17.81 -8.96
N TYR A 117 -16.48 -17.21 -7.88
CA TYR A 117 -16.40 -17.83 -6.54
C TYR A 117 -17.79 -18.22 -5.97
N ASP A 118 -18.81 -17.42 -6.29
CA ASP A 118 -20.22 -17.65 -5.97
C ASP A 118 -20.77 -18.93 -6.62
N THR A 119 -20.42 -19.16 -7.89
CA THR A 119 -20.87 -20.32 -8.67
C THR A 119 -20.03 -21.59 -8.48
N ALA A 120 -18.76 -21.43 -8.07
CA ALA A 120 -17.84 -22.55 -7.87
C ALA A 120 -18.18 -23.35 -6.61
N ARG A 121 -18.02 -24.66 -6.68
CA ARG A 121 -18.06 -25.59 -5.55
C ARG A 121 -16.67 -25.76 -4.93
N ALA A 122 -16.60 -26.34 -3.73
CA ALA A 122 -15.35 -26.82 -3.14
C ALA A 122 -14.57 -27.70 -4.15
N GLY A 123 -13.28 -27.42 -4.33
CA GLY A 123 -12.42 -28.09 -5.31
C GLY A 123 -12.51 -27.55 -6.75
N GLU A 124 -13.50 -26.73 -7.08
CA GLU A 124 -13.60 -26.08 -8.40
C GLU A 124 -12.80 -24.76 -8.47
N PRO A 125 -12.37 -24.32 -9.66
CA PRO A 125 -11.58 -23.10 -9.81
C PRO A 125 -12.43 -21.82 -9.83
N PHE A 126 -11.88 -20.75 -9.26
CA PHE A 126 -12.31 -19.36 -9.41
C PHE A 126 -11.11 -18.49 -9.82
N LEU A 127 -11.35 -17.26 -10.28
CA LEU A 127 -10.26 -16.30 -10.58
C LEU A 127 -10.09 -15.30 -9.44
N LYS A 128 -8.85 -14.93 -9.10
CA LYS A 128 -8.51 -13.68 -8.40
C LYS A 128 -7.72 -12.80 -9.37
N ILE A 129 -8.23 -11.60 -9.65
CA ILE A 129 -7.65 -10.70 -10.67
C ILE A 129 -6.22 -10.34 -10.27
N GLY A 130 -5.28 -10.46 -11.21
CA GLY A 130 -3.85 -10.20 -10.97
C GLY A 130 -3.09 -11.33 -10.27
N VAL A 131 -3.75 -12.43 -9.90
CA VAL A 131 -3.17 -13.59 -9.20
C VAL A 131 -3.29 -14.86 -10.06
N GLY A 132 -4.46 -15.11 -10.64
CA GLY A 132 -4.73 -16.25 -11.51
C GLY A 132 -5.91 -17.11 -11.05
N ALA A 133 -5.90 -18.38 -11.44
CA ALA A 133 -6.95 -19.35 -11.08
C ALA A 133 -6.60 -20.08 -9.78
N LEU A 134 -7.50 -20.00 -8.79
CA LEU A 134 -7.37 -20.57 -7.44
C LEU A 134 -8.47 -21.62 -7.20
N ILE A 135 -8.21 -22.59 -6.32
CA ILE A 135 -9.15 -23.68 -6.01
C ILE A 135 -10.00 -23.31 -4.78
N LYS A 136 -11.33 -23.25 -4.93
CA LYS A 136 -12.23 -22.94 -3.79
C LYS A 136 -12.15 -24.01 -2.71
N GLY A 137 -12.21 -23.59 -1.44
CA GLY A 137 -12.09 -24.47 -0.28
C GLY A 137 -10.68 -25.01 0.00
N SER A 138 -9.67 -24.69 -0.82
CA SER A 138 -8.31 -25.25 -0.65
C SER A 138 -7.45 -24.58 0.42
N CYS A 139 -7.97 -23.54 1.08
CA CYS A 139 -7.23 -22.72 2.01
C CYS A 139 -7.24 -23.29 3.45
N PRO A 140 -6.20 -23.06 4.29
CA PRO A 140 -6.19 -23.53 5.67
C PRO A 140 -7.40 -23.07 6.49
N GLU A 141 -7.83 -21.81 6.33
CA GLU A 141 -9.03 -21.26 6.99
C GLU A 141 -10.37 -21.72 6.37
N CYS A 142 -10.32 -22.59 5.35
CA CYS A 142 -11.48 -23.14 4.66
C CYS A 142 -11.83 -24.57 5.13
N VAL A 143 -11.01 -25.20 5.97
CA VAL A 143 -11.20 -26.60 6.39
C VAL A 143 -12.45 -26.73 7.25
N GLY A 144 -13.38 -27.61 6.84
CA GLY A 144 -14.70 -27.77 7.46
C GLY A 144 -15.77 -26.77 6.97
N ASP A 145 -15.39 -25.83 6.08
CA ASP A 145 -16.28 -24.87 5.41
C ASP A 145 -15.82 -24.64 3.95
N GLU A 146 -15.55 -25.73 3.22
CA GLU A 146 -14.88 -25.66 1.91
C GLU A 146 -15.72 -24.96 0.82
N ASN A 147 -17.03 -24.79 1.07
CA ASN A 147 -17.96 -24.07 0.19
C ASN A 147 -18.26 -22.63 0.66
N GLY A 148 -17.79 -22.24 1.85
CA GLY A 148 -18.10 -20.96 2.49
C GLY A 148 -17.33 -19.76 1.93
N ASP A 149 -17.27 -18.71 2.75
CA ASP A 149 -16.76 -17.40 2.36
C ASP A 149 -15.30 -17.41 1.91
N TYR A 150 -14.98 -16.59 0.91
CA TYR A 150 -13.61 -16.30 0.50
C TYR A 150 -12.80 -15.71 1.66
N LYS A 151 -11.60 -16.26 1.92
CA LYS A 151 -10.71 -15.86 3.02
C LYS A 151 -9.52 -15.06 2.46
N PHE A 152 -9.65 -13.74 2.36
CA PHE A 152 -8.73 -12.90 1.56
C PHE A 152 -7.25 -13.00 1.96
N ASN A 153 -6.98 -13.24 3.25
CA ASN A 153 -5.65 -13.35 3.86
C ASN A 153 -5.14 -14.79 4.01
N SER A 154 -5.89 -15.81 3.58
CA SER A 154 -5.52 -17.23 3.69
C SER A 154 -4.92 -17.74 2.36
N PRO A 155 -3.85 -18.57 2.39
CA PRO A 155 -3.25 -19.08 1.17
C PRO A 155 -4.16 -20.10 0.48
N TYR A 156 -4.50 -19.85 -0.78
CA TYR A 156 -5.24 -20.78 -1.65
C TYR A 156 -4.28 -21.52 -2.58
N LYS A 157 -4.60 -22.78 -2.90
CA LYS A 157 -3.89 -23.55 -3.93
C LYS A 157 -4.25 -23.02 -5.31
N PHE A 158 -3.25 -22.85 -6.17
CA PHE A 158 -3.45 -22.57 -7.59
C PHE A 158 -4.07 -23.77 -8.31
N TYR A 159 -5.08 -23.51 -9.14
CA TYR A 159 -5.64 -24.50 -10.06
C TYR A 159 -4.66 -24.83 -11.19
N ARG A 160 -3.90 -23.81 -11.61
CA ARG A 160 -2.76 -23.91 -12.52
C ARG A 160 -1.80 -22.76 -12.28
N THR A 161 -0.54 -22.96 -12.63
CA THR A 161 0.53 -21.96 -12.58
C THR A 161 0.08 -20.62 -13.19
N PRO A 162 0.20 -19.49 -12.46
CA PRO A 162 -0.04 -18.15 -12.98
C PRO A 162 0.76 -17.86 -14.23
N LYS A 163 0.14 -17.15 -15.17
CA LYS A 163 0.77 -16.75 -16.43
C LYS A 163 1.09 -15.27 -16.37
N TRP A 164 2.39 -14.98 -16.32
CA TRP A 164 2.94 -13.67 -16.59
C TRP A 164 3.87 -13.74 -17.80
N SER A 165 4.00 -12.63 -18.49
CA SER A 165 4.93 -12.43 -19.59
C SER A 165 5.54 -11.04 -19.51
N LEU A 166 6.82 -10.93 -19.89
CA LEU A 166 7.51 -9.66 -20.03
C LEU A 166 7.23 -9.12 -21.43
N LEU A 167 6.68 -7.91 -21.53
CA LEU A 167 6.51 -7.22 -22.81
C LEU A 167 7.76 -6.38 -23.14
N PRO A 168 8.06 -6.15 -24.43
CA PRO A 168 9.16 -5.27 -24.82
C PRO A 168 8.94 -3.84 -24.30
N SER A 169 9.88 -3.33 -23.50
CA SER A 169 9.90 -1.93 -23.08
C SER A 169 10.53 -1.04 -24.16
N PRO A 170 10.02 0.18 -24.39
CA PRO A 170 10.60 1.15 -25.33
C PRO A 170 11.91 1.79 -24.84
N GLY A 171 12.29 1.58 -23.58
CA GLY A 171 13.52 2.11 -23.00
C GLY A 171 14.00 1.28 -21.81
N SER A 172 15.26 1.47 -21.41
CA SER A 172 15.93 0.70 -20.35
C SER A 172 15.45 1.02 -18.92
N ASN A 173 14.66 2.08 -18.74
CA ASN A 173 14.15 2.52 -17.43
C ASN A 173 12.64 2.31 -17.25
N GLU A 174 12.10 1.34 -17.99
CA GLU A 174 10.71 0.91 -17.96
C GLU A 174 10.65 -0.62 -18.00
N VAL A 175 9.71 -1.22 -17.27
CA VAL A 175 9.40 -2.65 -17.33
C VAL A 175 7.89 -2.83 -17.45
N THR A 176 7.47 -3.68 -18.39
CA THR A 176 6.04 -3.99 -18.60
C THR A 176 5.78 -5.48 -18.46
N PHE A 177 4.84 -5.84 -17.60
CA PHE A 177 4.34 -7.20 -17.45
C PHE A 177 2.91 -7.32 -17.97
N LEU A 178 2.55 -8.52 -18.40
CA LEU A 178 1.21 -8.90 -18.87
C LEU A 178 0.80 -10.23 -18.24
N SER A 179 -0.40 -10.28 -17.65
CA SER A 179 -1.07 -11.51 -17.21
C SER A 179 -2.45 -11.63 -17.84
N GLU A 180 -2.82 -12.85 -18.21
CA GLU A 180 -4.11 -13.20 -18.81
C GLU A 180 -4.60 -14.51 -18.22
N GLU A 181 -5.85 -14.54 -17.76
CA GLU A 181 -6.43 -15.78 -17.26
C GLU A 181 -7.96 -15.83 -17.44
N SER A 182 -8.50 -17.03 -17.65
CA SER A 182 -9.94 -17.27 -17.83
C SER A 182 -10.45 -18.61 -17.28
N ILE A 183 -11.66 -18.59 -16.72
CA ILE A 183 -12.39 -19.77 -16.22
C ILE A 183 -13.88 -19.58 -16.57
N GLY A 184 -14.43 -20.50 -17.38
CA GLY A 184 -15.83 -20.44 -17.82
C GLY A 184 -16.13 -19.17 -18.61
N ASP A 185 -17.07 -18.36 -18.10
CA ASP A 185 -17.46 -17.07 -18.67
C ASP A 185 -16.74 -15.86 -18.06
N TYR A 186 -15.79 -16.08 -17.15
CA TYR A 186 -14.98 -15.03 -16.53
C TYR A 186 -13.56 -15.02 -17.09
N GLY A 187 -12.97 -13.84 -17.24
CA GLY A 187 -11.59 -13.69 -17.65
C GLY A 187 -11.09 -12.25 -17.54
N TYR A 188 -9.80 -12.09 -17.31
CA TYR A 188 -9.13 -10.79 -17.27
C TYR A 188 -7.86 -10.80 -18.12
N ARG A 189 -7.50 -9.61 -18.60
CA ARG A 189 -6.17 -9.29 -19.12
C ARG A 189 -5.68 -8.05 -18.36
N ILE A 190 -4.54 -8.15 -17.69
CA ILE A 190 -3.94 -7.05 -16.94
C ILE A 190 -2.51 -6.80 -17.44
N GLN A 191 -2.23 -5.54 -17.76
CA GLN A 191 -0.89 -5.08 -18.12
C GLN A 191 -0.44 -4.03 -17.12
N LYS A 192 0.77 -4.18 -16.59
CA LYS A 192 1.36 -3.24 -15.62
C LYS A 192 2.72 -2.76 -16.12
N THR A 193 2.86 -1.44 -16.25
CA THR A 193 4.07 -0.76 -16.72
C THR A 193 4.61 0.11 -15.61
N ALA A 194 5.80 -0.22 -15.11
CA ALA A 194 6.53 0.59 -14.14
C ALA A 194 7.68 1.32 -14.85
N ARG A 195 7.71 2.65 -14.73
CA ARG A 195 8.73 3.52 -15.33
C ARG A 195 9.25 4.51 -14.30
N LEU A 196 10.57 4.72 -14.29
CA LEU A 196 11.22 5.76 -13.49
C LEU A 196 11.70 6.91 -14.40
N ASP A 197 11.44 8.15 -13.99
CA ASP A 197 11.91 9.36 -14.67
C ASP A 197 12.36 10.40 -13.61
N GLY A 198 13.67 10.61 -13.50
CA GLY A 198 14.25 11.42 -12.42
C GLY A 198 13.89 10.89 -11.02
N ASN A 199 13.03 11.64 -10.32
CA ASN A 199 12.47 11.31 -9.00
C ASN A 199 10.98 10.91 -9.05
N ILE A 200 10.44 10.59 -10.23
CA ILE A 200 9.05 10.21 -10.42
C ILE A 200 8.98 8.75 -10.89
N LEU A 201 8.41 7.89 -10.06
CA LEU A 201 8.00 6.54 -10.43
C LEU A 201 6.54 6.61 -10.88
N THR A 202 6.29 6.22 -12.13
CA THR A 202 4.94 6.01 -12.66
C THR A 202 4.65 4.53 -12.77
N VAL A 203 3.51 4.09 -12.24
CA VAL A 203 3.03 2.71 -12.38
C VAL A 203 1.65 2.74 -13.02
N ARG A 204 1.61 2.44 -14.31
CA ARG A 204 0.38 2.41 -15.10
C ARG A 204 -0.19 1.00 -15.14
N THR A 205 -1.46 0.86 -14.83
CA THR A 205 -2.20 -0.41 -14.96
C THR A 205 -3.25 -0.26 -16.04
N LEU A 206 -3.36 -1.25 -16.93
CA LEU A 206 -4.47 -1.45 -17.85
C LEU A 206 -5.16 -2.74 -17.46
N LEU A 207 -6.48 -2.70 -17.27
CA LEU A 207 -7.30 -3.88 -17.02
C LEU A 207 -8.37 -3.99 -18.11
N SER A 208 -8.45 -5.16 -18.74
CA SER A 208 -9.49 -5.52 -19.69
C SER A 208 -10.31 -6.70 -19.16
N ASN A 209 -11.63 -6.65 -19.37
CA ASN A 209 -12.49 -7.81 -19.16
C ASN A 209 -12.43 -8.71 -20.39
N ALA A 210 -11.77 -9.86 -20.25
CA ALA A 210 -11.62 -10.86 -21.30
C ALA A 210 -12.68 -11.98 -21.23
N GLY A 211 -13.63 -11.88 -20.30
CA GLY A 211 -14.75 -12.81 -20.14
C GLY A 211 -15.99 -12.42 -20.95
N LYS A 212 -17.09 -13.12 -20.68
CA LYS A 212 -18.43 -12.85 -21.24
C LYS A 212 -19.40 -12.25 -20.21
N LYS A 213 -19.05 -12.28 -18.92
CA LYS A 213 -19.79 -11.60 -17.85
C LYS A 213 -19.11 -10.28 -17.47
N GLN A 214 -19.90 -9.25 -17.17
CA GLN A 214 -19.39 -8.03 -16.54
C GLN A 214 -18.80 -8.34 -15.16
N PHE A 215 -17.92 -7.47 -14.67
CA PHE A 215 -17.53 -7.47 -13.26
C PHE A 215 -17.35 -6.06 -12.71
N THR A 216 -17.59 -5.93 -11.41
CA THR A 216 -17.27 -4.73 -10.62
C THR A 216 -16.34 -5.15 -9.49
N THR A 217 -15.26 -4.41 -9.24
CA THR A 217 -14.34 -4.66 -8.11
C THR A 217 -13.66 -3.37 -7.70
N PRO A 218 -13.41 -3.12 -6.41
CA PRO A 218 -12.41 -2.15 -6.00
C PRO A 218 -11.00 -2.64 -6.37
N TRP A 219 -10.09 -1.70 -6.54
CA TRP A 219 -8.64 -1.91 -6.61
C TRP A 219 -7.94 -0.89 -5.72
N TYR A 220 -6.83 -1.28 -5.10
CA TYR A 220 -5.98 -0.36 -4.35
C TYR A 220 -4.53 -0.84 -4.30
N SER A 221 -3.67 0.05 -3.85
CA SER A 221 -2.26 -0.22 -3.55
C SER A 221 -2.09 -0.13 -2.04
N HIS A 222 -1.38 -1.10 -1.44
CA HIS A 222 -1.16 -1.18 0.01
C HIS A 222 -0.17 -0.14 0.50
N HIS A 223 0.78 0.27 -0.34
CA HIS A 223 1.88 1.17 0.07
C HIS A 223 2.52 0.70 1.38
N PHE A 224 3.12 -0.48 1.39
CA PHE A 224 3.84 -0.99 2.56
C PHE A 224 5.11 -0.16 2.84
N PHE A 225 4.90 1.07 3.31
CA PHE A 225 5.89 2.12 3.39
C PHE A 225 6.60 2.09 4.73
N SER A 226 7.93 2.00 4.65
CA SER A 226 8.88 2.20 5.74
C SER A 226 9.94 3.19 5.23
N GLY A 227 10.46 4.07 6.09
CA GLY A 227 11.68 4.84 5.83
C GLY A 227 12.88 4.21 6.55
N ASP A 228 13.98 3.95 5.84
CA ASP A 228 15.23 3.34 6.34
C ASP A 228 15.06 2.05 7.17
N ASP A 229 14.05 1.23 6.84
CA ASP A 229 13.61 0.07 7.64
C ASP A 229 13.39 0.42 9.14
N ALA A 230 12.97 1.66 9.44
CA ALA A 230 12.72 2.16 10.79
C ALA A 230 11.22 2.05 11.18
N PRO A 231 10.89 1.63 12.41
CA PRO A 231 9.51 1.46 12.85
C PRO A 231 8.65 2.72 12.73
N VAL A 232 7.38 2.55 12.36
CA VAL A 232 6.40 3.65 12.29
C VAL A 232 6.19 4.26 13.68
N GLY A 233 6.30 5.58 13.74
CA GLY A 233 6.35 6.31 15.00
C GLY A 233 6.71 7.79 14.84
N PRO A 234 7.20 8.47 15.89
CA PRO A 234 7.44 9.91 15.86
C PRO A 234 8.36 10.35 14.72
N GLY A 235 7.94 11.39 14.00
CA GLY A 235 8.62 11.89 12.80
C GLY A 235 8.08 11.31 11.49
N TYR A 236 7.25 10.27 11.53
CA TYR A 236 6.35 9.98 10.41
C TYR A 236 5.18 10.97 10.40
N ALA A 237 4.72 11.35 9.20
CA ALA A 237 3.49 12.10 8.99
C ALA A 237 2.83 11.70 7.66
N LEU A 238 1.52 11.88 7.56
CA LEU A 238 0.72 11.60 6.37
C LEU A 238 -0.32 12.70 6.16
N ASP A 239 -0.26 13.39 5.01
CA ASP A 239 -1.32 14.30 4.56
C ASP A 239 -2.17 13.60 3.50
N LEU A 240 -3.50 13.65 3.63
CA LEU A 240 -4.46 13.10 2.66
C LEU A 240 -5.05 14.23 1.79
N GLY A 241 -5.09 14.01 0.48
CA GLY A 241 -5.65 14.90 -0.54
C GLY A 241 -7.18 14.93 -0.56
N LEU A 242 -7.80 15.10 0.61
CA LEU A 242 -9.24 15.04 0.84
C LEU A 242 -9.88 16.43 0.98
N SER A 243 -9.25 17.47 0.42
CA SER A 243 -9.68 18.87 0.55
C SER A 243 -11.14 19.15 0.14
N GLU A 244 -11.68 18.38 -0.79
CA GLU A 244 -13.07 18.53 -1.25
C GLU A 244 -14.07 17.68 -0.45
N PHE A 245 -13.65 17.14 0.69
CA PHE A 245 -14.50 16.30 1.51
C PHE A 245 -15.48 17.14 2.37
N GLY A 246 -16.69 17.31 1.85
CA GLY A 246 -17.80 18.02 2.49
C GLY A 246 -18.36 17.30 3.72
N LEU A 247 -17.57 17.15 4.79
CA LEU A 247 -18.01 16.60 6.06
C LEU A 247 -19.13 17.45 6.66
N LYS A 248 -20.28 16.82 6.93
CA LYS A 248 -21.36 17.45 7.69
C LYS A 248 -20.88 17.73 9.11
N ALA A 249 -21.17 18.93 9.63
CA ALA A 249 -20.80 19.31 10.99
C ALA A 249 -21.25 18.26 12.03
N GLY A 250 -20.34 17.84 12.90
CA GLY A 250 -20.57 16.78 13.90
C GLY A 250 -20.28 15.34 13.41
N THR A 251 -19.95 15.14 12.14
CA THR A 251 -19.45 13.83 11.64
C THR A 251 -18.02 13.61 12.13
N ALA A 252 -17.69 12.39 12.56
CA ALA A 252 -16.31 12.01 12.86
C ALA A 252 -15.44 12.10 11.58
N VAL A 253 -14.19 12.54 11.73
CA VAL A 253 -13.24 12.71 10.60
C VAL A 253 -12.94 11.37 9.91
N PHE A 254 -12.99 10.26 10.67
CA PHE A 254 -12.80 8.90 10.18
C PHE A 254 -13.58 7.90 11.06
N LYS A 255 -13.77 6.69 10.53
CA LYS A 255 -14.26 5.50 11.25
C LYS A 255 -13.07 4.60 11.58
N GLN A 256 -13.16 3.78 12.64
CA GLN A 256 -12.15 2.80 13.02
C GLN A 256 -12.70 1.37 12.93
N PRO A 257 -12.60 0.68 11.77
CA PRO A 257 -13.07 -0.70 11.64
C PRO A 257 -12.31 -1.64 12.59
N GLY A 258 -13.02 -2.56 13.22
CA GLY A 258 -12.42 -3.58 14.09
C GLY A 258 -11.92 -3.10 15.45
N LEU A 259 -12.20 -1.85 15.83
CA LEU A 259 -11.71 -1.25 17.08
C LEU A 259 -12.08 -2.10 18.30
N GLY A 260 -11.08 -2.56 19.03
CA GLY A 260 -11.25 -3.42 20.21
C GLY A 260 -11.53 -4.91 19.89
N SER A 261 -11.46 -5.30 18.62
CA SER A 261 -11.57 -6.69 18.16
C SER A 261 -10.27 -7.15 17.49
N TRP A 262 -9.88 -6.52 16.39
CA TRP A 262 -8.64 -6.81 15.65
C TRP A 262 -7.78 -5.58 15.36
N SER A 263 -8.29 -4.36 15.62
CA SER A 263 -7.53 -3.10 15.55
C SER A 263 -7.55 -2.34 16.88
N GLY A 264 -6.49 -1.57 17.11
CA GLY A 264 -6.37 -0.63 18.23
C GLY A 264 -6.87 0.78 17.90
N ASP A 265 -6.95 1.65 18.90
CA ASP A 265 -7.34 3.05 18.72
C ASP A 265 -6.20 3.89 18.14
N ILE A 266 -6.36 4.36 16.90
CA ILE A 266 -5.41 5.21 16.21
C ILE A 266 -5.11 6.51 16.97
N ASN A 267 -6.08 7.01 17.75
CA ASN A 267 -5.94 8.24 18.53
C ASN A 267 -4.93 8.10 19.67
N GLU A 268 -4.59 6.88 20.09
CA GLU A 268 -3.51 6.67 21.07
C GLU A 268 -2.13 6.98 20.51
N TYR A 269 -1.93 6.78 19.20
CA TYR A 269 -0.63 6.79 18.53
C TYR A 269 -0.44 7.96 17.55
N VAL A 270 -1.53 8.47 17.00
CA VAL A 270 -1.57 9.50 15.95
C VAL A 270 -2.39 10.70 16.44
N ASN A 271 -1.99 11.90 16.03
CA ASN A 271 -2.81 13.10 16.06
C ASN A 271 -3.41 13.29 14.66
N VAL A 272 -4.71 13.02 14.52
CA VAL A 272 -5.43 13.29 13.27
C VAL A 272 -6.03 14.68 13.35
N THR A 273 -5.78 15.51 12.34
CA THR A 273 -6.28 16.88 12.25
C THR A 273 -7.00 17.10 10.92
N LEU A 274 -8.10 17.84 10.96
CA LEU A 274 -8.84 18.28 9.78
C LEU A 274 -8.63 19.80 9.64
N ALA A 275 -8.01 20.23 8.56
CA ALA A 275 -7.81 21.64 8.26
C ALA A 275 -9.07 22.29 7.68
N LYS A 276 -9.09 23.62 7.62
CA LYS A 276 -10.24 24.40 7.12
C LYS A 276 -10.49 24.21 5.62
N ASP A 277 -9.48 23.79 4.88
CA ASP A 277 -9.53 23.46 3.45
C ASP A 277 -9.88 21.99 3.20
N GLY A 278 -10.33 21.25 4.22
CA GLY A 278 -10.71 19.84 4.15
C GLY A 278 -9.54 18.85 4.13
N SER A 279 -8.28 19.31 4.05
CA SER A 279 -7.13 18.41 4.11
C SER A 279 -7.03 17.74 5.48
N ILE A 280 -6.60 16.47 5.49
CA ILE A 280 -6.47 15.67 6.72
C ILE A 280 -5.01 15.32 6.92
N SER A 281 -4.43 15.74 8.04
CA SER A 281 -3.05 15.45 8.40
C SER A 281 -2.98 14.54 9.62
N MET A 282 -2.07 13.56 9.57
CA MET A 282 -1.84 12.54 10.57
C MET A 282 -0.39 12.62 11.06
N ASP A 283 -0.17 13.13 12.26
CA ASP A 283 1.15 13.24 12.88
C ASP A 283 1.34 12.15 13.95
N PHE A 284 2.41 11.36 13.82
CA PHE A 284 2.67 10.24 14.72
C PHE A 284 3.31 10.74 16.02
N LYS A 285 2.67 10.46 17.17
CA LYS A 285 3.12 10.90 18.52
C LYS A 285 3.70 9.77 19.38
N LYS A 286 3.51 8.50 18.98
CA LYS A 286 4.10 7.32 19.63
C LYS A 286 4.51 6.31 18.57
N ALA A 287 5.48 5.45 18.91
CA ALA A 287 5.83 4.30 18.08
C ALA A 287 4.71 3.25 18.14
N ILE A 288 4.46 2.57 17.03
CA ILE A 288 3.50 1.47 16.95
C ILE A 288 4.17 0.19 17.49
N PRO A 289 3.64 -0.48 18.52
CA PRO A 289 4.21 -1.73 19.05
C PRO A 289 4.07 -2.91 18.08
N ASP A 290 4.89 -3.95 18.29
CA ASP A 290 4.68 -5.24 17.62
C ASP A 290 3.27 -5.80 17.90
N GLY A 291 2.65 -6.37 16.88
CA GLY A 291 1.29 -6.94 16.96
C GLY A 291 0.15 -5.93 16.96
N VAL A 292 0.40 -4.62 17.11
CA VAL A 292 -0.64 -3.59 17.02
C VAL A 292 -0.93 -3.27 15.55
N ARG A 293 -2.21 -3.43 15.18
CA ARG A 293 -2.79 -3.06 13.88
C ARG A 293 -3.75 -1.90 14.08
N LEU A 294 -3.71 -0.90 13.20
CA LEU A 294 -4.64 0.24 13.19
C LEU A 294 -5.25 0.35 11.80
N LYS A 295 -6.56 0.61 11.70
CA LYS A 295 -7.24 0.93 10.43
C LYS A 295 -8.16 2.14 10.64
N ALA A 296 -8.09 3.11 9.74
CA ALA A 296 -9.00 4.25 9.70
C ALA A 296 -9.61 4.37 8.30
N ASN A 297 -10.93 4.56 8.21
CA ASN A 297 -11.63 4.81 6.96
C ASN A 297 -12.10 6.27 6.94
N PHE A 298 -11.64 7.04 5.96
CA PHE A 298 -11.94 8.46 5.77
C PHE A 298 -13.08 8.67 4.77
N LEU A 299 -13.07 7.90 3.67
CA LEU A 299 -14.18 7.82 2.73
C LEU A 299 -14.79 6.41 2.75
N ASP A 300 -16.11 6.33 2.59
CA ASP A 300 -16.85 5.09 2.32
C ASP A 300 -17.62 5.18 1.01
N GLU A 301 -18.21 4.06 0.59
CA GLU A 301 -18.81 3.86 -0.74
C GLU A 301 -20.08 4.70 -1.01
N ASN A 302 -20.53 5.48 -0.02
CA ASN A 302 -21.64 6.43 -0.16
C ASN A 302 -21.17 7.89 -0.27
N MET A 303 -19.87 8.17 -0.15
CA MET A 303 -19.30 9.51 -0.12
C MET A 303 -18.80 9.94 -1.51
N GLN A 304 -19.35 11.03 -2.02
CA GLN A 304 -18.87 11.66 -3.26
C GLN A 304 -17.77 12.68 -2.95
N THR A 305 -16.71 12.70 -3.75
CA THR A 305 -15.61 13.67 -3.70
C THR A 305 -14.88 13.71 -5.05
N LEU A 306 -14.12 14.77 -5.33
CA LEU A 306 -13.28 14.90 -6.54
C LEU A 306 -11.77 14.73 -6.25
N THR A 307 -11.43 14.01 -5.18
CA THR A 307 -10.04 13.66 -4.87
C THR A 307 -9.38 12.88 -6.01
N ASP A 308 -8.12 13.19 -6.32
CA ASP A 308 -7.24 12.38 -7.19
C ASP A 308 -6.59 11.22 -6.43
N GLY A 309 -7.14 10.84 -5.28
CA GLY A 309 -6.61 9.80 -4.39
C GLY A 309 -5.29 10.19 -3.72
N SER A 310 -4.87 11.45 -3.84
CA SER A 310 -3.52 11.85 -3.45
C SER A 310 -3.22 11.76 -1.97
N PHE A 311 -1.94 11.57 -1.66
CA PHE A 311 -1.38 11.68 -0.31
C PHE A 311 0.07 12.15 -0.35
N THR A 312 0.55 12.65 0.78
CA THR A 312 1.98 12.89 1.04
C THR A 312 2.39 12.14 2.29
N ILE A 313 3.20 11.09 2.16
CA ILE A 313 3.90 10.48 3.29
C ILE A 313 5.21 11.26 3.53
N ARG A 314 5.58 11.44 4.80
CA ARG A 314 6.89 11.93 5.26
C ARG A 314 7.45 10.97 6.31
N ALA A 315 8.76 10.74 6.29
CA ALA A 315 9.44 9.85 7.23
C ALA A 315 10.58 10.57 8.00
N PRO A 316 11.03 10.03 9.15
CA PRO A 316 12.08 10.65 9.97
C PRO A 316 13.42 10.86 9.27
N ASN A 317 13.71 10.10 8.21
CA ASN A 317 14.92 10.25 7.38
C ASN A 317 14.88 11.48 6.44
N GLY A 318 13.80 12.28 6.48
CA GLY A 318 13.64 13.50 5.70
C GLY A 318 13.13 13.28 4.27
N ILE A 319 12.84 12.03 3.88
CA ILE A 319 12.18 11.76 2.60
C ILE A 319 10.69 12.09 2.66
N SER A 320 10.14 12.49 1.53
CA SER A 320 8.71 12.59 1.29
C SER A 320 8.34 11.87 0.00
N VAL A 321 7.19 11.19 0.02
CA VAL A 321 6.59 10.56 -1.15
C VAL A 321 5.20 11.14 -1.34
N TYR A 322 5.01 11.88 -2.42
CA TYR A 322 3.71 12.36 -2.87
C TYR A 322 3.18 11.42 -3.95
N GLU A 323 1.97 10.90 -3.78
CA GLU A 323 1.26 10.14 -4.80
C GLU A 323 -0.01 10.85 -5.23
N ARG A 324 -0.44 10.60 -6.48
CA ARG A 324 -1.77 10.85 -7.00
C ARG A 324 -2.12 9.93 -8.16
N ILE A 325 -3.40 9.87 -8.51
CA ILE A 325 -3.96 9.15 -9.66
C ILE A 325 -4.77 10.14 -10.52
N PRO A 326 -4.13 10.83 -11.49
CA PRO A 326 -4.74 11.94 -12.24
C PRO A 326 -5.99 11.57 -13.05
N GLU A 327 -6.13 10.29 -13.39
CA GLU A 327 -7.30 9.77 -14.09
C GLU A 327 -8.62 10.00 -13.32
N LEU A 328 -8.59 10.02 -11.98
CA LEU A 328 -9.80 10.18 -11.15
C LEU A 328 -10.46 11.57 -11.27
N GLN A 329 -9.70 12.60 -11.65
CA GLN A 329 -10.23 13.95 -11.89
C GLN A 329 -10.59 14.22 -13.35
N THR A 330 -10.16 13.35 -14.26
CA THR A 330 -10.26 13.58 -15.72
C THR A 330 -11.18 12.59 -16.43
N GLN A 331 -11.46 11.43 -15.82
CA GLN A 331 -12.38 10.43 -16.35
C GLN A 331 -13.75 10.52 -15.67
N SER A 332 -14.80 10.48 -16.47
CA SER A 332 -16.19 10.65 -15.99
C SER A 332 -16.91 9.34 -15.62
N ARG A 333 -16.23 8.18 -15.68
CA ARG A 333 -16.90 6.87 -15.62
C ARG A 333 -16.20 5.75 -14.84
N ASN A 334 -14.91 5.49 -15.06
CA ASN A 334 -14.17 4.38 -14.41
C ASN A 334 -12.65 4.50 -14.70
N PRO A 335 -11.76 4.65 -13.69
CA PRO A 335 -12.04 4.53 -12.25
C PRO A 335 -12.70 5.75 -11.63
N PHE A 336 -13.28 5.55 -10.45
CA PHE A 336 -13.62 6.62 -9.50
C PHE A 336 -13.32 6.15 -8.08
N ILE A 337 -13.22 7.08 -7.12
CA ILE A 337 -12.92 6.74 -5.73
C ILE A 337 -14.07 5.96 -5.07
N TYR A 338 -13.74 4.82 -4.47
CA TYR A 338 -14.66 3.91 -3.78
C TYR A 338 -14.64 4.12 -2.26
N ALA A 339 -13.44 4.20 -1.71
CA ALA A 339 -13.17 4.40 -0.30
C ALA A 339 -11.75 4.97 -0.15
N TYR A 340 -11.41 5.41 1.05
CA TYR A 340 -10.05 5.86 1.35
C TYR A 340 -9.74 5.42 2.78
N ASN A 341 -8.83 4.45 2.90
CA ASN A 341 -8.40 3.94 4.19
C ASN A 341 -6.95 4.35 4.49
N VAL A 342 -6.56 4.19 5.75
CA VAL A 342 -5.16 4.12 6.17
C VAL A 342 -5.01 2.90 7.08
N TYR A 343 -4.11 1.99 6.71
CA TYR A 343 -3.67 0.86 7.52
C TYR A 343 -2.29 1.14 8.13
N ILE A 344 -2.04 0.64 9.35
CA ILE A 344 -0.78 0.86 10.06
C ILE A 344 -0.42 -0.37 10.91
N GLU A 345 0.82 -0.83 10.76
CA GLU A 345 1.52 -1.70 11.72
C GLU A 345 2.88 -1.08 12.04
N LYS A 346 3.62 -1.62 13.02
CA LYS A 346 5.02 -1.21 13.30
C LYS A 346 5.91 -1.12 12.07
N GLY A 347 5.75 -2.04 11.11
CA GLY A 347 6.56 -2.09 9.90
C GLY A 347 6.04 -1.24 8.74
N THR A 348 4.85 -0.63 8.83
CA THR A 348 4.24 0.01 7.66
C THR A 348 3.22 1.12 7.93
N LEU A 349 3.26 2.16 7.10
CA LEU A 349 2.24 3.22 6.99
C LEU A 349 1.60 3.18 5.60
N SER A 350 0.37 2.68 5.53
CA SER A 350 -0.32 2.28 4.31
C SER A 350 -1.54 3.16 4.01
N PRO A 351 -1.40 4.31 3.31
CA PRO A 351 -2.55 4.99 2.74
C PRO A 351 -3.12 4.20 1.55
N GLU A 352 -4.42 3.95 1.56
CA GLU A 352 -5.13 3.09 0.61
C GLU A 352 -6.27 3.87 -0.08
N PRO A 353 -6.01 4.61 -1.18
CA PRO A 353 -7.06 5.11 -2.04
C PRO A 353 -7.64 3.93 -2.85
N LEU A 354 -8.88 3.51 -2.55
CA LEU A 354 -9.57 2.44 -3.26
C LEU A 354 -10.33 3.01 -4.46
N LEU A 355 -10.18 2.39 -5.63
CA LEU A 355 -10.82 2.78 -6.88
C LEU A 355 -11.89 1.76 -7.27
N LEU A 356 -13.14 2.16 -7.51
CA LEU A 356 -14.13 1.24 -8.05
C LEU A 356 -13.95 1.09 -9.55
N LEU A 357 -13.80 -0.16 -10.00
CA LEU A 357 -13.69 -0.54 -11.40
C LEU A 357 -14.96 -1.25 -11.86
N TYR A 358 -15.50 -0.87 -13.01
CA TYR A 358 -16.68 -1.50 -13.65
C TYR A 358 -16.36 -1.79 -15.13
N LEU A 359 -16.32 -3.06 -15.52
CA LEU A 359 -15.95 -3.46 -16.88
C LEU A 359 -16.99 -4.40 -17.51
N GLN A 360 -17.60 -3.95 -18.61
CA GLN A 360 -18.34 -4.81 -19.54
C GLN A 360 -17.40 -5.79 -20.26
N PRO A 361 -17.92 -6.91 -20.80
CA PRO A 361 -17.16 -7.81 -21.68
C PRO A 361 -16.47 -7.04 -22.82
N GLY A 362 -15.15 -7.21 -22.97
CA GLY A 362 -14.33 -6.49 -23.95
C GLY A 362 -13.96 -5.05 -23.59
N GLU A 363 -14.51 -4.48 -22.51
CA GLU A 363 -14.15 -3.15 -22.02
C GLU A 363 -12.74 -3.15 -21.40
N THR A 364 -12.05 -2.01 -21.50
CA THR A 364 -10.72 -1.80 -20.91
C THR A 364 -10.70 -0.44 -20.20
N THR A 365 -10.15 -0.39 -19.00
CA THR A 365 -9.83 0.86 -18.28
C THR A 365 -8.34 0.92 -17.95
N SER A 366 -7.84 2.11 -17.62
CA SER A 366 -6.46 2.31 -17.16
C SER A 366 -6.33 3.48 -16.20
N TRP A 367 -5.40 3.34 -15.25
CA TRP A 367 -5.03 4.36 -14.27
C TRP A 367 -3.52 4.36 -14.02
N THR A 368 -2.99 5.47 -13.54
CA THR A 368 -1.55 5.64 -13.32
C THR A 368 -1.28 6.17 -11.92
N GLN A 369 -0.56 5.40 -11.11
CA GLN A 369 0.02 5.90 -9.86
C GLN A 369 1.21 6.79 -10.22
N HIS A 370 1.20 8.05 -9.77
CA HIS A 370 2.31 8.99 -9.95
C HIS A 370 3.00 9.29 -8.62
N LEU A 371 4.06 8.52 -8.31
CA LEU A 371 4.84 8.68 -7.09
C LEU A 371 6.02 9.63 -7.33
N ARG A 372 5.98 10.82 -6.71
CA ARG A 372 7.10 11.77 -6.68
C ARG A 372 7.83 11.68 -5.34
N PHE A 373 9.12 11.41 -5.40
CA PHE A 373 10.02 11.34 -4.25
C PHE A 373 10.74 12.68 -4.10
N SER A 374 10.86 13.17 -2.88
CA SER A 374 11.64 14.37 -2.55
C SER A 374 12.32 14.21 -1.20
N SER A 375 13.26 15.10 -0.89
CA SER A 375 13.98 15.09 0.37
C SER A 375 14.19 16.52 0.87
N LEU A 376 13.97 16.74 2.16
CA LEU A 376 14.20 18.02 2.83
C LEU A 376 15.67 18.16 3.28
N ASP A 377 16.62 17.82 2.40
CA ASP A 377 18.03 18.06 2.66
C ASP A 377 18.30 19.58 2.65
N LYS A 378 18.67 20.14 3.81
CA LYS A 378 18.97 21.58 4.00
C LYS A 378 20.12 22.11 3.12
N ASN A 379 20.78 21.25 2.37
CA ASN A 379 21.88 21.57 1.45
C ASN A 379 21.44 21.71 -0.02
N GLY A 380 20.13 21.66 -0.32
CA GLY A 380 19.58 21.86 -1.68
C GLY A 380 19.72 23.28 -2.26
N ALA A 381 20.40 24.21 -1.58
CA ALA A 381 20.55 25.60 -1.98
C ALA A 381 21.68 25.88 -2.99
N THR A 382 22.26 24.86 -3.65
CA THR A 382 23.21 25.03 -4.78
C THR A 382 23.19 23.85 -5.75
N SER A 383 22.24 23.81 -6.69
CA SER A 383 22.46 23.15 -8.00
C SER A 383 21.61 23.74 -9.14
N PHE A 384 21.32 25.04 -9.08
CA PHE A 384 20.65 25.78 -10.16
C PHE A 384 21.65 26.55 -11.05
N VAL A 385 22.89 26.05 -11.18
CA VAL A 385 23.92 26.58 -12.09
C VAL A 385 24.67 25.43 -12.79
N SER A 386 23.97 24.71 -13.66
CA SER A 386 24.61 23.81 -14.65
C SER A 386 23.79 23.70 -15.94
N MET A 387 23.28 24.83 -16.44
CA MET A 387 22.72 24.95 -17.80
C MET A 387 23.08 26.28 -18.48
N ILE A 388 24.31 26.78 -18.27
CA ILE A 388 24.92 27.79 -19.16
C ILE A 388 26.35 27.35 -19.50
N SER A 389 26.47 26.44 -20.45
CA SER A 389 27.71 26.18 -21.18
C SER A 389 27.42 26.12 -22.68
N ASN A 390 27.13 27.29 -23.26
CA ASN A 390 27.17 27.48 -24.70
C ASN A 390 28.08 28.68 -25.03
N LYS A 391 29.29 28.33 -25.47
CA LYS A 391 30.24 29.10 -26.31
C LYS A 391 30.09 30.62 -26.29
N ALA A 392 31.00 31.29 -25.57
CA ALA A 392 31.33 32.67 -25.85
C ALA A 392 31.99 32.80 -27.24
N PHE A 393 31.36 33.55 -28.13
CA PHE A 393 32.05 34.34 -29.15
C PHE A 393 32.21 35.76 -28.59
N LEU A 394 33.36 36.38 -28.86
CA LEU A 394 33.71 37.77 -28.55
C LEU A 394 34.36 38.38 -29.81
N PRO A 395 34.49 39.71 -29.93
CA PRO A 395 33.78 40.81 -29.22
C PRO A 395 33.16 41.83 -30.21
N ASP A 396 32.47 42.88 -29.72
CA ASP A 396 33.00 44.24 -29.79
C ASP A 396 32.08 45.36 -29.24
N HIS A 397 32.75 46.45 -28.85
CA HIS A 397 32.31 47.80 -28.47
C HIS A 397 31.82 48.13 -27.03
N PRO A 398 32.23 49.30 -26.47
CA PRO A 398 32.00 49.67 -25.08
C PRO A 398 30.93 50.77 -24.87
N GLY A 399 30.36 50.77 -23.67
CA GLY A 399 29.54 51.83 -23.07
C GLY A 399 28.63 51.22 -22.00
N SER A 400 28.24 51.85 -20.90
CA SER A 400 28.44 53.20 -20.36
C SER A 400 27.42 53.29 -19.21
N PHE A 401 27.85 53.41 -17.94
CA PHE A 401 27.00 53.69 -16.76
C PHE A 401 25.90 52.63 -16.43
N GLY A 402 25.42 52.45 -15.19
CA GLY A 402 25.84 52.98 -13.89
C GLY A 402 24.84 52.61 -12.77
N THR A 403 25.31 52.51 -11.52
CA THR A 403 24.61 52.81 -10.25
C THR A 403 23.23 52.20 -9.87
N MET A 404 23.16 51.81 -8.57
CA MET A 404 21.98 51.78 -7.64
C MET A 404 21.10 50.51 -7.60
N PHE A 405 20.57 50.04 -6.45
CA PHE A 405 20.82 50.34 -5.01
C PHE A 405 20.35 49.16 -4.13
N LEU A 406 20.62 49.21 -2.82
CA LEU A 406 20.33 48.17 -1.82
C LEU A 406 19.37 48.72 -0.74
N MET A 407 18.33 47.98 -0.28
CA MET A 407 17.68 48.21 1.03
C MET A 407 16.78 47.04 1.54
N LEU A 408 17.06 46.66 2.79
CA LEU A 408 16.21 46.26 3.96
C LEU A 408 14.87 45.51 3.81
N VAL A 409 14.49 44.47 4.60
CA VAL A 409 14.78 43.97 5.99
C VAL A 409 13.80 44.44 7.11
N CYS A 410 12.96 43.48 7.55
CA CYS A 410 12.36 43.20 8.88
C CYS A 410 11.49 44.22 9.67
N CYS A 411 10.32 43.70 10.12
CA CYS A 411 9.58 43.99 11.37
C CYS A 411 8.59 42.81 11.62
N SER A 412 7.99 42.56 12.79
CA SER A 412 8.46 42.51 14.20
C SER A 412 7.33 41.85 15.06
N VAL A 413 7.59 41.48 16.32
CA VAL A 413 6.76 40.57 17.17
C VAL A 413 5.93 41.30 18.24
N THR A 414 4.76 40.77 18.67
CA THR A 414 4.13 40.95 20.02
C THR A 414 2.95 39.95 20.26
N ILE A 415 2.88 39.18 21.38
CA ILE A 415 2.16 39.41 22.68
C ILE A 415 0.60 39.29 22.57
N SER A 416 -0.17 38.51 23.39
CA SER A 416 0.16 37.57 24.49
C SER A 416 -0.99 36.60 24.93
N LEU A 417 -0.60 35.49 25.59
CA LEU A 417 -1.19 34.79 26.78
C LEU A 417 -2.63 35.04 27.27
N TYR A 418 -3.37 33.97 27.57
CA TYR A 418 -4.44 33.91 28.60
C TYR A 418 -4.50 32.54 29.32
N THR A 419 -5.11 32.49 30.51
CA THR A 419 -4.99 31.37 31.49
C THR A 419 -6.34 30.79 31.97
N ARG A 420 -6.26 29.61 32.65
CA ARG A 420 -7.19 28.93 33.60
C ARG A 420 -7.75 27.59 33.09
N LEU A 421 -7.48 26.42 33.69
CA LEU A 421 -7.67 25.90 35.07
C LEU A 421 -8.98 25.10 35.25
N SER A 422 -8.90 23.78 35.10
CA SER A 422 -9.53 22.74 35.95
C SER A 422 -9.10 21.35 35.42
N GLY A 423 -9.03 20.26 36.19
CA GLY A 423 -9.24 20.15 37.63
C GLY A 423 -10.07 18.92 38.05
N SER A 424 -9.63 17.69 37.76
CA SER A 424 -10.18 16.50 38.44
C SER A 424 -9.21 15.31 38.43
N ARG A 425 -9.01 14.70 39.61
CA ARG A 425 -8.37 13.38 39.78
C ARG A 425 -9.46 12.32 39.91
N ARG A 426 -9.32 11.18 39.23
CA ARG A 426 -9.69 9.88 39.81
C ARG A 426 -8.56 8.87 39.62
N ARG A 427 -8.42 7.98 40.61
CA ARG A 427 -7.35 6.99 40.76
C ARG A 427 -7.88 5.58 40.50
N LEU A 428 -6.97 4.72 40.05
CA LEU A 428 -6.91 3.27 40.20
C LEU A 428 -8.15 2.44 39.80
N GLY A 429 -7.92 1.61 38.77
CA GLY A 429 -8.33 0.20 38.75
C GLY A 429 -7.19 -0.60 38.15
N HIS A 430 -6.43 -1.35 38.97
CA HIS A 430 -5.44 -2.30 38.45
C HIS A 430 -6.17 -3.55 37.96
N TYR A 431 -5.83 -4.05 36.77
CA TYR A 431 -6.13 -5.43 36.40
C TYR A 431 -5.08 -6.01 35.44
N THR A 432 -4.53 -7.15 35.85
CA THR A 432 -3.64 -8.07 35.13
C THR A 432 -3.63 -9.39 35.93
N PRO A 433 -3.33 -10.57 35.35
CA PRO A 433 -3.25 -10.93 33.92
C PRO A 433 -3.89 -12.31 33.53
N ILE A 434 -4.24 -12.45 32.23
CA ILE A 434 -3.97 -13.60 31.31
C ILE A 434 -4.56 -15.03 31.57
N LEU A 435 -4.87 -15.70 30.42
CA LEU A 435 -5.13 -17.14 30.14
C LEU A 435 -6.46 -17.77 30.59
N ASP A 436 -7.22 -18.35 29.63
CA ASP A 436 -7.07 -19.79 29.31
C ASP A 436 -7.78 -20.25 28.00
N HIS A 437 -7.47 -21.48 27.60
CA HIS A 437 -7.90 -22.19 26.37
C HIS A 437 -9.34 -22.79 26.45
N PRO A 438 -9.90 -23.40 25.37
CA PRO A 438 -11.35 -23.59 25.24
C PRO A 438 -11.91 -24.79 26.04
N LEU A 439 -13.19 -24.70 26.38
CA LEU A 439 -13.95 -25.80 26.98
C LEU A 439 -14.73 -26.59 25.92
N GLU A 440 -14.49 -27.90 25.88
CA GLU A 440 -15.35 -28.87 25.22
C GLU A 440 -16.74 -28.91 25.89
N SER A 441 -17.77 -29.28 25.12
CA SER A 441 -19.12 -29.48 25.66
C SER A 441 -19.52 -30.96 25.59
N HIS A 442 -19.62 -31.58 26.76
CA HIS A 442 -20.33 -32.85 26.96
C HIS A 442 -21.50 -32.61 27.91
N ASN A 443 -22.70 -33.04 27.52
CA ASN A 443 -23.83 -33.33 28.42
C ASN A 443 -24.91 -34.13 27.67
N GLY A 444 -24.94 -35.45 27.89
CA GLY A 444 -26.21 -36.10 28.27
C GLY A 444 -26.34 -35.97 29.79
N GLU A 445 -27.43 -36.32 30.47
CA GLU A 445 -28.72 -36.96 30.17
C GLU A 445 -29.60 -36.62 31.43
N ILE A 446 -30.93 -36.68 31.55
CA ILE A 446 -31.84 -37.84 31.67
C ILE A 446 -33.29 -37.30 31.85
N ILE A 447 -34.24 -38.10 31.36
CA ILE A 447 -35.71 -38.15 31.51
C ILE A 447 -36.26 -37.96 32.97
N PRO A 448 -37.58 -37.76 33.21
CA PRO A 448 -38.50 -38.93 33.34
C PRO A 448 -39.98 -38.75 32.91
N LEU A 449 -40.60 -39.88 32.52
CA LEU A 449 -41.97 -40.40 32.79
C LEU A 449 -43.18 -39.41 32.72
N VAL A 450 -44.33 -39.75 32.10
CA VAL A 450 -45.01 -41.06 31.91
C VAL A 450 -45.50 -41.23 30.47
#